data_AF-A0A1H6FA21-F1
#
_entry.id   AF-A0A1H6FA21-F1
#
_cell.length_a   1.000
_cell.length_b   1.000
_cell.length_c   1.000
_cell.angle_alpha   90.00
_cell.angle_beta   90.00
_cell.angle_gamma   90.00
#
_symmetry.space_group_name_H-M   'P 1'
#
loop_
_entity.id
_entity.type
_entity.pdbx_description
1 polymer ?
#
loop_
_entity_poly.entity_id
_entity_poly.type
_entity_poly.pdbx_seq_one_letter_code
_entity_poly.pdbx_strand_id
1 'polypeptide(L)'
;MPELFHFLRPLWLLLIPVFLVLLWFWRKQNHNNAWNQVCDSHLLEHLLEGQQQKMTIWPALIIALAGILSLLALAGPTWSKRPQPVFQTEQAQVILFDLSHSMDATDVKPSRLAQARFKLLDLLAQSQEGQTGLLVFAGEAHTVSPLTGDTRTIASLVPALETALMPVQGGKLTLALEAGMNLLKQGGANRGRLLLITDSTPNAAALDKATALARAGYPVSVLAVGTGQGAPIPLAKGGFLKDKRGAIVLPKLNRNALQTLAANGHGLYVEMTADNRDLKHLNQTLDKDQFSRQQEREAALDSQGAQWEEQGPWLLLLVLPLLALGFRRGWLLSVTLVLWPASLLFSANDALALEWADLWQRPDQRGAKALQAEQEEQAASLFKSPQWQGVANYRAENYEAAEQAFAKVDTADAHYNRGNALAKQGKLEQAIEAYQMALEKQVDFSQAKDNLEQVKQALQQQKKSGQFTVQAGWRKLTRKPGFPAGAGWTARSAATGG
;
A
#
# COMPACT_ATOMS: atom_id res chain seq x y z
N MET A 1 18.63 16.30 35.34
CA MET A 1 18.88 14.86 35.07
C MET A 1 19.19 14.23 36.42
N PRO A 2 18.19 13.67 37.13
CA PRO A 2 17.90 12.24 37.02
C PRO A 2 16.45 11.86 37.40
N GLU A 3 15.58 11.57 36.44
CA GLU A 3 14.32 10.83 36.68
C GLU A 3 14.12 9.89 35.48
N LEU A 4 15.20 9.20 35.07
CA LEU A 4 15.12 8.25 33.99
C LEU A 4 14.33 7.02 34.44
N PHE A 5 14.49 6.57 35.69
CA PHE A 5 13.88 5.35 36.19
C PHE A 5 12.72 5.63 37.15
N HIS A 6 11.52 5.16 36.81
CA HIS A 6 10.36 5.11 37.71
C HIS A 6 9.46 3.92 37.36
N PHE A 7 8.44 3.69 38.18
CA PHE A 7 7.42 2.67 37.96
C PHE A 7 6.12 3.34 37.51
N LEU A 8 5.47 2.85 36.45
CA LEU A 8 4.15 3.35 36.03
C LEU A 8 3.07 3.07 37.09
N ARG A 9 3.21 1.97 37.83
CA ARG A 9 2.19 1.46 38.75
C ARG A 9 2.82 1.03 40.08
N PRO A 10 3.34 1.98 40.89
CA PRO A 10 4.10 1.66 42.10
C PRO A 10 3.30 0.91 43.18
N LEU A 11 1.95 0.98 43.13
CA LEU A 11 1.06 0.28 44.07
C LEU A 11 1.28 -1.24 44.09
N TRP A 12 1.74 -1.85 42.98
CA TRP A 12 2.05 -3.28 42.95
C TRP A 12 3.19 -3.69 43.89
N LEU A 13 4.10 -2.76 44.24
CA LEU A 13 5.20 -3.04 45.17
C LEU A 13 4.71 -3.30 46.60
N LEU A 14 3.55 -2.75 46.99
CA LEU A 14 2.95 -2.97 48.30
C LEU A 14 2.45 -4.41 48.48
N LEU A 15 2.25 -5.16 47.40
CA LEU A 15 1.82 -6.56 47.45
C LEU A 15 2.97 -7.54 47.71
N ILE A 16 4.23 -7.10 47.61
CA ILE A 16 5.41 -7.93 47.91
C ILE A 16 5.39 -8.47 49.36
N PRO A 17 5.24 -7.65 50.42
CA PRO A 17 5.19 -8.15 51.79
C PRO A 17 3.98 -9.07 52.03
N VAL A 18 2.82 -8.76 51.44
CA VAL A 18 1.60 -9.59 51.54
C VAL A 18 1.84 -10.97 50.93
N PHE A 19 2.45 -11.01 49.74
CA PHE A 19 2.80 -12.25 49.06
C PHE A 19 3.78 -13.11 49.88
N LEU A 20 4.81 -12.50 50.48
CA LEU A 20 5.77 -13.21 51.33
C LEU A 20 5.14 -13.78 52.62
N VAL A 21 4.23 -13.03 53.26
CA VAL A 21 3.50 -13.50 54.45
C VAL A 21 2.58 -14.67 54.11
N LEU A 22 1.86 -14.60 52.98
CA LEU A 22 1.02 -15.70 52.50
C LEU A 22 1.85 -16.96 52.19
N LEU A 23 3.01 -16.80 51.55
CA LEU A 23 3.92 -17.90 51.25
C LEU A 23 4.50 -18.54 52.54
N TRP A 24 4.80 -17.73 53.55
CA TRP A 24 5.22 -18.21 54.87
C TRP A 24 4.11 -18.98 55.59
N PHE A 25 2.87 -18.45 55.59
CA PHE A 25 1.72 -19.10 56.21
C PHE A 25 1.37 -20.43 55.51
N TRP A 26 1.36 -20.45 54.18
CA TRP A 26 1.14 -21.65 53.37
C TRP A 26 2.15 -22.75 53.72
N ARG A 27 3.43 -22.37 53.87
CA ARG A 27 4.49 -23.30 54.28
C ARG A 27 4.28 -23.84 55.69
N LYS A 28 3.85 -22.99 56.64
CA LYS A 28 3.59 -23.39 58.03
C LYS A 28 2.37 -24.31 58.14
N GLN A 29 1.33 -24.07 57.35
CA GLN A 29 0.13 -24.90 57.34
C GLN A 29 0.40 -26.29 56.76
N ASN A 30 1.25 -26.37 55.72
CA ASN A 30 1.68 -27.65 55.14
C ASN A 30 2.63 -28.46 56.04
N HIS A 31 3.13 -27.86 57.14
CA HIS A 31 3.88 -28.53 58.21
C HIS A 31 2.97 -29.16 59.27
N ASN A 32 1.72 -28.69 59.39
CA ASN A 32 0.72 -29.27 60.29
C ASN A 32 0.04 -30.44 59.59
N ASN A 33 0.74 -31.57 59.50
CA ASN A 33 0.09 -32.84 59.21
C ASN A 33 -1.04 -33.02 60.23
N ALA A 34 -2.28 -33.16 59.74
CA ALA A 34 -3.47 -33.36 60.58
C ALA A 34 -3.29 -34.49 61.63
N TRP A 35 -2.39 -35.42 61.36
CA TRP A 35 -1.95 -36.50 62.25
C TRP A 35 -1.28 -36.04 63.55
N ASN A 36 -0.57 -34.91 63.57
CA ASN A 36 0.03 -34.35 64.80
C ASN A 36 -1.01 -33.75 65.76
N GLN A 37 -2.25 -33.50 65.30
CA GLN A 37 -3.33 -33.03 66.17
C GLN A 37 -4.09 -34.18 66.84
N VAL A 38 -3.94 -35.41 66.35
CA VAL A 38 -4.74 -36.58 66.77
C VAL A 38 -3.89 -37.68 67.40
N CYS A 39 -2.60 -37.78 67.07
CA CYS A 39 -1.69 -38.78 67.62
C CYS A 39 -0.43 -38.14 68.24
N ASP A 40 0.03 -38.69 69.37
CA ASP A 40 1.26 -38.25 70.03
C ASP A 40 2.48 -38.44 69.13
N SER A 41 3.36 -37.44 69.13
CA SER A 41 4.49 -37.33 68.19
C SER A 41 5.47 -38.52 68.21
N HIS A 42 5.55 -39.26 69.32
CA HIS A 42 6.43 -40.41 69.47
C HIS A 42 5.90 -41.69 68.79
N LEU A 43 4.58 -41.80 68.60
CA LEU A 43 3.94 -42.96 67.93
C LEU A 43 3.94 -42.80 66.40
N LEU A 44 3.90 -41.55 65.92
CA LEU A 44 3.90 -41.22 64.48
C LEU A 44 5.15 -41.70 63.75
N GLU A 45 6.30 -41.72 64.45
CA GLU A 45 7.59 -42.10 63.88
C GLU A 45 7.67 -43.59 63.50
N HIS A 46 6.84 -44.44 64.13
CA HIS A 46 6.81 -45.89 63.91
C HIS A 46 5.58 -46.36 63.10
N LEU A 47 4.55 -45.53 62.95
CA LEU A 47 3.31 -45.85 62.22
C LEU A 47 3.34 -45.46 60.73
N LEU A 48 4.22 -44.53 60.35
CA LEU A 48 4.36 -44.07 58.97
C LEU A 48 5.55 -44.77 58.30
N GLU A 49 5.30 -45.94 57.70
CA GLU A 49 6.26 -46.59 56.81
C GLU A 49 6.30 -45.83 55.45
N GLY A 50 7.03 -44.73 55.46
CA GLY A 50 7.23 -43.87 54.30
C GLY A 50 8.20 -42.78 54.69
N GLN A 51 9.42 -42.84 54.15
CA GLN A 51 10.51 -41.89 54.40
C GLN A 51 9.96 -40.48 54.60
N GLN A 52 10.18 -39.89 55.78
CA GLN A 52 9.92 -38.48 55.99
C GLN A 52 10.69 -37.70 54.91
N GLN A 53 10.00 -37.28 53.85
CA GLN A 53 10.61 -36.49 52.79
C GLN A 53 11.07 -35.19 53.45
N LYS A 54 12.39 -35.06 53.67
CA LYS A 54 13.00 -33.79 54.09
C LYS A 54 12.60 -32.73 53.06
N MET A 55 11.63 -31.88 53.42
CA MET A 55 11.16 -30.83 52.54
C MET A 55 12.27 -29.80 52.38
N THR A 56 12.86 -29.71 51.20
CA THR A 56 13.88 -28.72 50.88
C THR A 56 13.27 -27.32 50.84
N ILE A 57 14.01 -26.31 51.33
CA ILE A 57 13.60 -24.89 51.31
C ILE A 57 13.59 -24.29 49.90
N TRP A 58 14.31 -24.92 48.96
CA TRP A 58 14.55 -24.45 47.59
C TRP A 58 13.28 -24.16 46.75
N PRO A 59 12.26 -25.03 46.66
CA PRO A 59 11.04 -24.72 45.90
C PRO A 59 10.31 -23.47 46.42
N ALA A 60 10.29 -23.26 47.74
CA ALA A 60 9.67 -22.06 48.32
C ALA A 60 10.45 -20.78 47.98
N LEU A 61 11.79 -20.86 47.95
CA LEU A 61 12.64 -19.73 47.53
C LEU A 61 12.46 -19.40 46.04
N ILE A 62 12.32 -20.41 45.18
CA ILE A 62 12.08 -20.22 43.74
C ILE A 62 10.73 -19.55 43.50
N ILE A 63 9.67 -20.00 44.17
CA ILE A 63 8.33 -19.39 44.09
C ILE A 63 8.35 -17.95 44.63
N ALA A 64 9.06 -17.71 45.75
CA ALA A 64 9.20 -16.38 46.32
C ALA A 64 9.89 -15.42 45.33
N LEU A 65 11.01 -15.85 44.73
CA LEU A 65 11.75 -15.06 43.75
C LEU A 65 10.93 -14.79 42.48
N ALA A 66 10.25 -15.80 41.96
CA ALA A 66 9.37 -15.67 40.79
C ALA A 66 8.24 -14.66 41.06
N GLY A 67 7.58 -14.74 42.22
CA GLY A 67 6.51 -13.82 42.59
C GLY A 67 6.99 -12.37 42.77
N ILE A 68 8.16 -12.15 43.37
CA ILE A 68 8.76 -10.81 43.48
C ILE A 68 9.04 -10.22 42.09
N LEU A 69 9.65 -11.00 41.20
CA LEU A 69 9.95 -10.57 39.83
C LEU A 69 8.67 -10.29 39.01
N SER A 70 7.60 -11.07 39.18
CA SER A 70 6.31 -10.81 38.56
C SER A 70 5.66 -9.52 39.08
N LEU A 71 5.75 -9.24 40.38
CA LEU A 71 5.24 -7.99 40.96
C LEU A 71 6.03 -6.76 40.51
N LEU A 72 7.35 -6.91 40.35
CA LEU A 72 8.21 -5.88 39.74
C LEU A 72 7.85 -5.66 38.27
N ALA A 73 7.58 -6.72 37.50
CA ALA A 73 7.12 -6.61 36.12
C ALA A 73 5.79 -5.83 36.04
N LEU A 74 4.83 -6.15 36.92
CA LEU A 74 3.52 -5.47 36.99
C LEU A 74 3.58 -4.02 37.47
N ALA A 75 4.59 -3.68 38.28
CA ALA A 75 4.85 -2.30 38.66
C ALA A 75 5.29 -1.43 37.46
N GLY A 76 5.74 -2.05 36.37
CA GLY A 76 6.06 -1.40 35.10
C GLY A 76 7.28 -0.49 35.22
N PRO A 77 8.49 -1.02 35.41
CA PRO A 77 9.73 -0.24 35.42
C PRO A 77 9.96 0.38 34.05
N THR A 78 10.35 1.66 34.03
CA THR A 78 10.58 2.39 32.78
C THR A 78 11.79 3.27 32.84
N TRP A 79 12.57 3.25 31.76
CA TRP A 79 13.75 4.10 31.57
C TRP A 79 13.93 4.64 30.15
N SER A 80 13.00 4.36 29.25
CA SER A 80 12.98 4.87 27.88
C SER A 80 11.63 5.49 27.55
N LYS A 81 11.67 6.51 26.69
CA LYS A 81 10.49 7.17 26.11
C LYS A 81 10.39 6.76 24.65
N ARG A 82 9.18 6.46 24.17
CA ARG A 82 8.92 6.27 22.74
C ARG A 82 8.27 7.54 22.18
N PRO A 83 8.81 8.10 21.07
CA PRO A 83 8.13 9.18 20.36
C PRO A 83 6.86 8.61 19.73
N GLN A 84 5.71 9.18 20.07
CA GLN A 84 4.45 8.83 19.40
C GLN A 84 4.19 9.84 18.29
N PRO A 85 4.19 9.41 17.02
CA PRO A 85 3.84 10.30 15.94
C PRO A 85 2.34 10.59 15.96
N VAL A 86 1.93 11.76 16.46
CA VAL A 86 0.58 12.30 16.22
C VAL A 86 0.58 12.90 14.82
N PHE A 87 0.59 12.05 13.79
CA PHE A 87 0.43 12.49 12.41
C PHE A 87 -1.06 12.61 12.09
N GLN A 88 -1.62 13.79 12.32
CA GLN A 88 -2.59 14.34 11.37
C GLN A 88 -1.93 15.56 10.75
N THR A 89 -1.44 15.35 9.53
CA THR A 89 -0.96 16.40 8.66
C THR A 89 -2.17 17.30 8.33
N GLU A 90 -2.41 18.31 9.16
CA GLU A 90 -3.43 19.38 9.01
C GLU A 90 -3.10 20.26 7.79
N GLN A 91 -2.94 19.65 6.62
CA GLN A 91 -2.68 20.31 5.36
C GLN A 91 -4.00 20.61 4.69
N ALA A 92 -4.56 21.78 5.01
CA ALA A 92 -5.72 22.28 4.30
C ALA A 92 -5.30 22.93 2.97
N GLN A 93 -5.87 22.46 1.87
CA GLN A 93 -5.73 23.06 0.55
C GLN A 93 -7.10 23.43 0.02
N VAL A 94 -7.23 24.61 -0.57
CA VAL A 94 -8.43 24.99 -1.33
C VAL A 94 -8.05 25.22 -2.78
N ILE A 95 -8.71 24.50 -3.67
CA ILE A 95 -8.56 24.63 -5.12
C ILE A 95 -9.60 25.65 -5.61
N LEU A 96 -9.13 26.69 -6.27
CA LEU A 96 -9.94 27.74 -6.89
C LEU A 96 -9.98 27.45 -8.40
N PHE A 97 -11.13 26.98 -8.89
CA PHE A 97 -11.30 26.48 -10.25
C PHE A 97 -12.09 27.48 -11.11
N ASP A 98 -11.48 27.97 -12.17
CA ASP A 98 -12.09 28.95 -13.07
C ASP A 98 -13.14 28.30 -14.00
N LEU A 99 -14.36 28.86 -13.99
CA LEU A 99 -15.49 28.47 -14.84
C LEU A 99 -15.98 29.64 -15.71
N SER A 100 -15.13 30.62 -15.98
CA SER A 100 -15.43 31.70 -16.93
C SER A 100 -15.47 31.20 -18.38
N HIS A 101 -16.21 31.90 -19.24
CA HIS A 101 -16.28 31.56 -20.68
C HIS A 101 -14.94 31.48 -21.41
N SER A 102 -13.86 32.11 -20.92
CA SER A 102 -12.54 31.97 -21.55
C SER A 102 -11.98 30.54 -21.45
N MET A 103 -12.43 29.77 -20.45
CA MET A 103 -12.08 28.36 -20.28
C MET A 103 -12.72 27.45 -21.35
N ASP A 104 -13.69 27.93 -22.12
CA ASP A 104 -14.24 27.17 -23.26
C ASP A 104 -13.37 27.28 -24.53
N ALA A 105 -12.32 28.12 -24.51
CA ALA A 105 -11.39 28.25 -25.62
C ALA A 105 -10.64 26.93 -25.93
N THR A 106 -10.29 26.72 -27.20
CA THR A 106 -9.76 25.45 -27.72
C THR A 106 -8.30 25.49 -28.15
N ASP A 107 -7.50 26.41 -27.58
CA ASP A 107 -6.04 26.45 -27.78
C ASP A 107 -5.33 25.28 -27.08
N VAL A 108 -5.96 24.73 -26.04
CA VAL A 108 -5.62 23.42 -25.47
C VAL A 108 -6.76 22.45 -25.80
N LYS A 109 -6.44 21.28 -26.37
CA LYS A 109 -7.45 20.30 -26.81
C LYS A 109 -7.95 19.43 -25.65
N PRO A 110 -9.27 19.12 -25.57
CA PRO A 110 -10.33 19.59 -26.47
C PRO A 110 -10.80 21.04 -26.18
N SER A 111 -10.79 21.45 -24.91
CA SER A 111 -10.91 22.84 -24.44
C SER A 111 -10.07 23.04 -23.17
N ARG A 112 -9.80 24.30 -22.78
CA ARG A 112 -9.10 24.62 -21.52
C ARG A 112 -9.81 24.01 -20.32
N LEU A 113 -11.14 24.14 -20.23
CA LEU A 113 -11.96 23.58 -19.16
C LEU A 113 -11.88 22.06 -19.09
N ALA A 114 -11.99 21.38 -20.23
CA ALA A 114 -11.92 19.93 -20.27
C ALA A 114 -10.55 19.43 -19.78
N GLN A 115 -9.47 20.08 -20.22
CA GLN A 115 -8.12 19.76 -19.73
C GLN A 115 -7.94 20.08 -18.24
N ALA A 116 -8.44 21.24 -17.79
CA ALA A 116 -8.39 21.61 -16.39
C ALA A 116 -9.14 20.60 -15.50
N ARG A 117 -10.27 20.05 -15.96
CA ARG A 117 -11.02 18.98 -15.27
C ARG A 117 -10.22 17.69 -15.17
N PHE A 118 -9.60 17.22 -16.27
CA PHE A 118 -8.75 16.04 -16.22
C PHE A 118 -7.56 16.24 -15.28
N LYS A 119 -6.93 17.40 -15.35
CA LYS A 119 -5.82 17.76 -14.47
C LYS A 119 -6.23 17.84 -13.00
N LEU A 120 -7.43 18.36 -12.72
CA LEU A 120 -8.00 18.40 -11.37
C LEU A 120 -8.25 16.98 -10.83
N LEU A 121 -8.78 16.07 -11.65
CA LEU A 121 -8.94 14.66 -11.28
C LEU A 121 -7.60 14.00 -10.96
N ASP A 122 -6.58 14.24 -11.78
CA ASP A 122 -5.21 13.72 -11.56
C ASP A 122 -4.59 14.27 -10.27
N LEU A 123 -4.82 15.55 -9.98
CA LEU A 123 -4.37 16.18 -8.73
C LEU A 123 -5.06 15.58 -7.51
N LEU A 124 -6.39 15.39 -7.56
CA LEU A 124 -7.16 14.78 -6.48
C LEU A 124 -6.77 13.32 -6.23
N ALA A 125 -6.44 12.57 -7.29
CA ALA A 125 -5.98 11.19 -7.18
C ALA A 125 -4.57 11.07 -6.54
N GLN A 126 -3.72 12.08 -6.72
CA GLN A 126 -2.39 12.15 -6.12
C GLN A 126 -2.40 12.70 -4.68
N SER A 127 -3.47 13.37 -4.27
CA SER A 127 -3.62 13.97 -2.94
C SER A 127 -4.07 12.91 -1.94
N GLN A 128 -3.11 12.23 -1.28
CA GLN A 128 -3.38 11.15 -0.30
C GLN A 128 -3.42 11.64 1.16
N GLU A 129 -2.89 12.83 1.44
CA GLU A 129 -2.81 13.39 2.79
C GLU A 129 -3.39 14.82 2.83
N GLY A 130 -3.96 15.19 3.98
CA GLY A 130 -4.56 16.51 4.20
C GLY A 130 -6.04 16.62 3.87
N GLN A 131 -6.57 17.84 3.98
CA GLN A 131 -7.94 18.18 3.64
C GLN A 131 -7.96 19.04 2.38
N THR A 132 -8.78 18.69 1.41
CA THR A 132 -8.97 19.46 0.18
C THR A 132 -10.38 20.06 0.16
N GLY A 133 -10.48 21.33 -0.20
CA GLY A 133 -11.73 22.00 -0.54
C GLY A 133 -11.72 22.39 -2.01
N LEU A 134 -12.89 22.41 -2.64
CA LEU A 134 -13.06 22.83 -4.03
C LEU A 134 -14.01 24.01 -4.10
N LEU A 135 -13.54 25.09 -4.71
CA LEU A 135 -14.31 26.28 -4.98
C LEU A 135 -14.27 26.57 -6.48
N VAL A 136 -15.38 26.97 -7.06
CA VAL A 136 -15.47 27.42 -8.46
C VAL A 136 -15.72 28.91 -8.52
N PHE A 137 -15.21 29.58 -9.54
CA PHE A 137 -15.41 31.01 -9.69
C PHE A 137 -15.52 31.46 -11.15
N ALA A 138 -16.16 32.60 -11.33
CA ALA A 138 -16.18 33.38 -12.56
C ALA A 138 -16.37 34.87 -12.19
N GLY A 139 -17.55 35.45 -12.41
CA GLY A 139 -17.92 36.78 -11.92
C GLY A 139 -18.23 36.81 -10.42
N GLU A 140 -18.48 35.64 -9.84
CA GLU A 140 -18.71 35.35 -8.41
C GLU A 140 -17.99 34.04 -8.04
N ALA A 141 -17.94 33.69 -6.75
CA ALA A 141 -17.24 32.52 -6.23
C ALA A 141 -18.18 31.64 -5.36
N HIS A 142 -18.19 30.34 -5.60
CA HIS A 142 -19.06 29.38 -4.91
C HIS A 142 -18.31 28.13 -4.47
N THR A 143 -18.53 27.71 -3.22
CA THR A 143 -17.96 26.47 -2.68
C THR A 143 -18.69 25.26 -3.25
N VAL A 144 -17.95 24.36 -3.91
CA VAL A 144 -18.46 23.08 -4.41
C VAL A 144 -18.32 22.00 -3.35
N SER A 145 -17.18 21.98 -2.65
CA SER A 145 -16.94 21.05 -1.55
C SER A 145 -16.19 21.75 -0.42
N PRO A 146 -16.66 21.63 0.83
CA PRO A 146 -15.91 22.10 1.99
C PRO A 146 -14.62 21.30 2.18
N LEU A 147 -13.78 21.71 3.12
CA LEU A 147 -12.57 20.96 3.45
C LEU A 147 -12.92 19.53 3.88
N THR A 148 -12.41 18.54 3.15
CA THR A 148 -12.60 17.12 3.41
C THR A 148 -11.33 16.33 3.07
N GLY A 149 -11.07 15.26 3.83
CA GLY A 149 -10.01 14.30 3.47
C GLY A 149 -10.44 13.32 2.37
N ASP A 150 -11.73 13.29 2.01
CA ASP A 150 -12.24 12.39 0.96
C ASP A 150 -12.22 13.07 -0.42
N THR A 151 -11.07 12.98 -1.09
CA THR A 151 -10.88 13.50 -2.45
C THR A 151 -11.72 12.77 -3.50
N ARG A 152 -12.21 11.56 -3.21
CA ARG A 152 -13.08 10.79 -4.15
C ARG A 152 -14.45 11.42 -4.26
N THR A 153 -14.98 11.95 -3.15
CA THR A 153 -16.23 12.71 -3.17
C THR A 153 -16.08 13.96 -4.04
N ILE A 154 -14.98 14.72 -3.90
CA ILE A 154 -14.70 15.87 -4.78
C ILE A 154 -14.59 15.43 -6.24
N ALA A 155 -13.85 14.36 -6.51
CA ALA A 155 -13.65 13.83 -7.86
C ALA A 155 -14.97 13.43 -8.54
N SER A 156 -15.97 12.98 -7.79
CA SER A 156 -17.31 12.67 -8.33
C SER A 156 -18.08 13.91 -8.82
N LEU A 157 -17.74 15.10 -8.31
CA LEU A 157 -18.39 16.37 -8.66
C LEU A 157 -17.71 17.06 -9.87
N VAL A 158 -16.41 16.81 -10.09
CA VAL A 158 -15.63 17.44 -11.18
C VAL A 158 -16.28 17.25 -12.56
N PRO A 159 -16.86 16.07 -12.91
CA PRO A 159 -17.50 15.88 -14.21
C PRO A 159 -18.71 16.79 -14.49
N ALA A 160 -19.34 17.35 -13.46
CA ALA A 160 -20.47 18.25 -13.63
C ALA A 160 -20.04 19.71 -13.84
N LEU A 161 -18.75 20.04 -13.68
CA LEU A 161 -18.26 21.42 -13.75
C LEU A 161 -18.27 21.95 -15.18
N GLU A 162 -19.12 22.93 -15.45
CA GLU A 162 -19.30 23.59 -16.74
C GLU A 162 -19.42 25.10 -16.57
N THR A 163 -18.99 25.88 -17.57
CA THR A 163 -19.05 27.36 -17.52
C THR A 163 -20.48 27.90 -17.37
N ALA A 164 -21.46 27.14 -17.88
CA ALA A 164 -22.89 27.46 -17.77
C ALA A 164 -23.45 27.38 -16.33
N LEU A 165 -22.75 26.71 -15.41
CA LEU A 165 -23.15 26.68 -13.99
C LEU A 165 -23.03 28.05 -13.32
N MET A 166 -22.14 28.92 -13.84
CA MET A 166 -21.88 30.21 -13.21
C MET A 166 -22.94 31.24 -13.63
N PRO A 167 -23.70 31.81 -12.68
CA PRO A 167 -24.77 32.77 -12.98
C PRO A 167 -24.22 34.09 -13.50
N VAL A 168 -23.06 34.51 -12.97
CA VAL A 168 -22.37 35.74 -13.37
C VAL A 168 -21.03 35.37 -13.99
N GLN A 169 -20.87 35.77 -15.25
CA GLN A 169 -19.65 35.53 -16.02
C GLN A 169 -18.58 36.59 -15.72
N GLY A 170 -17.32 36.22 -15.89
CA GLY A 170 -16.14 37.07 -15.60
C GLY A 170 -15.00 36.25 -15.00
N GLY A 171 -13.83 36.86 -14.81
CA GLY A 171 -12.65 36.20 -14.21
C GLY A 171 -12.19 36.90 -12.93
N LYS A 172 -13.08 37.06 -11.94
CA LYS A 172 -12.81 37.89 -10.74
C LYS A 172 -11.98 37.14 -9.70
N LEU A 173 -10.66 37.13 -9.92
CA LEU A 173 -9.69 36.49 -9.02
C LEU A 173 -9.75 37.01 -7.57
N THR A 174 -10.02 38.29 -7.36
CA THR A 174 -10.13 38.87 -6.01
C THR A 174 -11.19 38.16 -5.15
N LEU A 175 -12.36 37.86 -5.73
CA LEU A 175 -13.45 37.18 -5.03
C LEU A 175 -13.12 35.71 -4.79
N ALA A 176 -12.49 35.05 -5.76
CA ALA A 176 -12.04 33.66 -5.62
C ALA A 176 -11.05 33.51 -4.46
N LEU A 177 -10.04 34.38 -4.41
CA LEU A 177 -9.02 34.40 -3.34
C LEU A 177 -9.63 34.66 -1.96
N GLU A 178 -10.59 35.59 -1.88
CA GLU A 178 -11.30 35.89 -0.64
C GLU A 178 -12.17 34.72 -0.16
N ALA A 179 -12.96 34.13 -1.06
CA ALA A 179 -13.81 32.99 -0.73
C ALA A 179 -12.98 31.76 -0.34
N GLY A 180 -11.84 31.54 -1.01
CA GLY A 180 -10.91 30.47 -0.65
C GLY A 180 -10.31 30.63 0.75
N MET A 181 -9.90 31.84 1.12
CA MET A 181 -9.43 32.15 2.47
C MET A 181 -10.53 31.92 3.51
N ASN A 182 -11.75 32.37 3.23
CA ASN A 182 -12.89 32.17 4.13
C ASN A 182 -13.18 30.68 4.33
N LEU A 183 -13.09 29.87 3.26
CA LEU A 183 -13.28 28.43 3.34
C LEU A 183 -12.22 27.75 4.23
N LEU A 184 -10.95 28.15 4.09
CA LEU A 184 -9.88 27.68 4.97
C LEU A 184 -10.15 28.04 6.45
N LYS A 185 -10.54 29.28 6.72
CA LYS A 185 -10.84 29.74 8.09
C LYS A 185 -12.04 29.01 8.69
N GLN A 186 -13.10 28.80 7.92
CA GLN A 186 -14.32 28.11 8.37
C GLN A 186 -14.06 26.64 8.71
N GLY A 187 -13.14 25.99 8.01
CA GLY A 187 -12.71 24.62 8.34
C GLY A 187 -11.71 24.51 9.49
N GLY A 188 -11.44 25.59 10.23
CA GLY A 188 -10.50 25.59 11.36
C GLY A 188 -9.02 25.59 10.96
N ALA A 189 -8.72 25.70 9.66
CA ALA A 189 -7.36 25.70 9.16
C ALA A 189 -6.73 27.10 9.32
N ASN A 190 -6.04 27.30 10.46
CA ASN A 190 -5.26 28.50 10.75
C ASN A 190 -4.07 28.68 9.78
N ARG A 191 -3.71 27.63 9.04
CA ARG A 191 -2.74 27.63 7.94
C ARG A 191 -3.25 26.71 6.85
N GLY A 192 -3.00 27.07 5.60
CA GLY A 192 -3.42 26.28 4.43
C GLY A 192 -2.90 26.90 3.15
N ARG A 193 -3.16 26.27 2.01
CA ARG A 193 -2.70 26.76 0.69
C ARG A 193 -3.86 26.94 -0.28
N LEU A 194 -3.69 27.89 -1.19
CA LEU A 194 -4.63 28.16 -2.27
C LEU A 194 -3.97 27.75 -3.59
N LEU A 195 -4.66 26.91 -4.36
CA LEU A 195 -4.24 26.56 -5.72
C LEU A 195 -5.25 27.11 -6.71
N LEU A 196 -4.83 28.09 -7.49
CA LEU A 196 -5.64 28.74 -8.50
C LEU A 196 -5.44 28.07 -9.86
N ILE A 197 -6.50 27.49 -10.44
CA ILE A 197 -6.51 26.91 -11.78
C ILE A 197 -7.30 27.86 -12.68
N THR A 198 -6.62 28.64 -13.52
CA THR A 198 -7.24 29.77 -14.23
C THR A 198 -6.51 30.15 -15.53
N ASP A 199 -7.23 30.84 -16.41
CA ASP A 199 -6.69 31.60 -17.55
C ASP A 199 -6.88 33.11 -17.40
N SER A 200 -7.51 33.55 -16.31
CA SER A 200 -7.90 34.93 -16.04
C SER A 200 -6.68 35.80 -15.68
N THR A 201 -6.66 37.03 -16.19
CA THR A 201 -5.58 37.98 -15.87
C THR A 201 -5.87 38.71 -14.56
N PRO A 202 -4.93 38.75 -13.59
CA PRO A 202 -5.13 39.46 -12.33
C PRO A 202 -5.16 40.98 -12.52
N ASN A 203 -6.05 41.63 -11.76
CA ASN A 203 -6.04 43.07 -11.57
C ASN A 203 -5.18 43.46 -10.35
N ALA A 204 -4.94 44.76 -10.15
CA ALA A 204 -4.16 45.26 -9.02
C ALA A 204 -4.71 44.77 -7.66
N ALA A 205 -6.04 44.79 -7.49
CA ALA A 205 -6.69 44.32 -6.27
C ALA A 205 -6.45 42.83 -5.98
N ALA A 206 -6.38 41.98 -7.01
CA ALA A 206 -6.06 40.56 -6.85
C ALA A 206 -4.59 40.36 -6.44
N LEU A 207 -3.67 41.16 -6.99
CA LEU A 207 -2.26 41.14 -6.57
C LEU A 207 -2.10 41.54 -5.10
N ASP A 208 -2.75 42.63 -4.69
CA ASP A 208 -2.74 43.10 -3.30
C ASP A 208 -3.33 42.04 -2.34
N LYS A 209 -4.43 41.40 -2.76
CA LYS A 209 -5.06 40.31 -1.99
C LYS A 209 -4.13 39.10 -1.87
N ALA A 210 -3.43 38.71 -2.94
CA ALA A 210 -2.46 37.62 -2.89
C ALA A 210 -1.32 37.92 -1.91
N THR A 211 -0.79 39.15 -1.89
CA THR A 211 0.21 39.58 -0.90
C THR A 211 -0.32 39.54 0.53
N ALA A 212 -1.57 39.98 0.75
CA ALA A 212 -2.20 39.92 2.06
C ALA A 212 -2.39 38.47 2.54
N LEU A 213 -2.77 37.56 1.66
CA LEU A 213 -2.93 36.13 1.95
C LEU A 213 -1.59 35.45 2.29
N ALA A 214 -0.53 35.75 1.53
CA ALA A 214 0.80 35.26 1.81
C ALA A 214 1.27 35.67 3.22
N ARG A 215 1.07 36.94 3.60
CA ARG A 215 1.39 37.45 4.95
C ARG A 215 0.54 36.80 6.04
N ALA A 216 -0.69 36.41 5.74
CA ALA A 216 -1.58 35.71 6.66
C ALA A 216 -1.28 34.20 6.78
N GLY A 217 -0.27 33.68 6.06
CA GLY A 217 0.11 32.27 6.11
C GLY A 217 -0.64 31.38 5.11
N TYR A 218 -1.25 31.97 4.09
CA TYR A 218 -1.97 31.29 3.02
C TYR A 218 -1.28 31.51 1.67
N PRO A 219 -0.24 30.73 1.32
CA PRO A 219 0.42 30.88 0.03
C PRO A 219 -0.54 30.57 -1.13
N VAL A 220 -0.38 31.31 -2.23
CA VAL A 220 -1.20 31.22 -3.44
C VAL A 220 -0.36 30.73 -4.62
N SER A 221 -0.59 29.49 -5.03
CA SER A 221 0.00 28.92 -6.24
C SER A 221 -0.97 29.02 -7.41
N VAL A 222 -0.44 29.10 -8.63
CA VAL A 222 -1.18 29.25 -9.86
C VAL A 222 -0.80 28.13 -10.83
N LEU A 223 -1.82 27.40 -11.28
CA LEU A 223 -1.77 26.49 -12.42
C LEU A 223 -2.48 27.16 -13.59
N ALA A 224 -1.68 27.74 -14.48
CA ALA A 224 -2.17 28.54 -15.60
C ALA A 224 -2.63 27.65 -16.76
N VAL A 225 -3.81 27.96 -17.32
CA VAL A 225 -4.41 27.20 -18.43
C VAL A 225 -4.50 28.06 -19.69
N GLY A 226 -4.06 27.52 -20.82
CA GLY A 226 -4.12 28.20 -22.11
C GLY A 226 -2.76 28.66 -22.63
N THR A 227 -2.79 29.43 -23.72
CA THR A 227 -1.61 29.85 -24.47
C THR A 227 -1.57 31.36 -24.66
N GLY A 228 -0.38 31.91 -24.90
CA GLY A 228 -0.20 33.34 -25.20
C GLY A 228 -0.82 33.78 -26.55
N GLN A 229 -1.06 32.84 -27.47
CA GLN A 229 -1.71 33.12 -28.76
C GLN A 229 -3.23 33.24 -28.59
N GLY A 230 -3.81 32.44 -27.69
CA GLY A 230 -5.23 32.35 -27.46
C GLY A 230 -5.97 31.58 -28.56
N ALA A 231 -7.26 31.30 -28.32
CA ALA A 231 -8.16 30.70 -29.31
C ALA A 231 -9.58 31.24 -29.10
N PRO A 232 -10.38 31.31 -30.18
CA PRO A 232 -11.74 31.82 -30.06
C PRO A 232 -12.62 30.89 -29.24
N ILE A 233 -13.60 31.45 -28.54
CA ILE A 233 -14.51 30.70 -27.67
C ILE A 233 -15.70 30.20 -28.49
N PRO A 234 -15.87 28.88 -28.69
CA PRO A 234 -16.99 28.33 -29.47
C PRO A 234 -18.31 28.46 -28.71
N LEU A 235 -19.41 28.70 -29.42
CA LEU A 235 -20.77 28.69 -28.87
C LEU A 235 -21.48 27.38 -29.23
N ALA A 236 -22.32 26.87 -28.32
CA ALA A 236 -23.06 25.62 -28.51
C ALA A 236 -23.97 25.62 -29.76
N LYS A 237 -24.46 26.80 -30.18
CA LYS A 237 -25.31 26.98 -31.37
C LYS A 237 -24.51 27.22 -32.67
N GLY A 238 -23.20 27.02 -32.63
CA GLY A 238 -22.28 27.35 -33.72
C GLY A 238 -21.79 28.80 -33.67
N GLY A 239 -20.65 29.05 -34.31
CA GLY A 239 -19.96 30.34 -34.26
C GLY A 239 -19.12 30.54 -33.01
N PHE A 240 -18.67 31.79 -32.80
CA PHE A 240 -17.78 32.17 -31.71
C PHE A 240 -18.35 33.32 -30.89
N LEU A 241 -17.95 33.41 -29.62
CA LEU A 241 -18.30 34.51 -28.74
C LEU A 241 -17.79 35.84 -29.34
N LYS A 242 -18.67 36.84 -29.37
CA LYS A 242 -18.36 38.18 -29.88
C LYS A 242 -18.49 39.22 -28.78
N ASP A 243 -17.66 40.25 -28.83
CA ASP A 243 -17.75 41.39 -27.94
C ASP A 243 -18.91 42.35 -28.32
N LYS A 244 -19.09 43.41 -27.54
CA LYS A 244 -20.12 44.44 -27.80
C LYS A 244 -19.95 45.16 -29.15
N ARG A 245 -18.78 45.05 -29.78
CA ARG A 245 -18.43 45.67 -31.07
C ARG A 245 -18.56 44.65 -32.22
N GLY A 246 -18.96 43.41 -31.94
CA GLY A 246 -19.12 42.35 -32.93
C GLY A 246 -17.83 41.62 -33.31
N ALA A 247 -16.69 41.94 -32.68
CA ALA A 247 -15.42 41.27 -32.91
C ALA A 247 -15.35 39.94 -32.14
N ILE A 248 -14.69 38.92 -32.71
CA ILE A 248 -14.52 37.62 -32.05
C ILE A 248 -13.62 37.79 -30.82
N VAL A 249 -14.06 37.29 -29.68
CA VAL A 249 -13.29 37.31 -28.44
C VAL A 249 -12.19 36.24 -28.49
N LEU A 250 -10.94 36.68 -28.31
CA LEU A 250 -9.75 35.84 -28.35
C LEU A 250 -8.99 35.94 -27.02
N PRO A 251 -9.35 35.15 -25.98
CA PRO A 251 -8.67 35.20 -24.68
C PRO A 251 -7.24 34.70 -24.77
N LYS A 252 -6.29 35.53 -24.31
CA LYS A 252 -4.86 35.22 -24.28
C LYS A 252 -4.38 35.06 -22.85
N LEU A 253 -3.50 34.09 -22.63
CA LEU A 253 -2.88 33.89 -21.33
C LEU A 253 -1.82 34.97 -21.06
N ASN A 254 -1.98 35.74 -19.99
CA ASN A 254 -0.98 36.70 -19.53
C ASN A 254 -0.04 36.05 -18.50
N ARG A 255 1.02 35.41 -19.00
CA ARG A 255 2.02 34.70 -18.20
C ARG A 255 2.65 35.59 -17.12
N ASN A 256 3.09 36.79 -17.51
CA ASN A 256 3.80 37.70 -16.60
C ASN A 256 2.91 38.13 -15.43
N ALA A 257 1.64 38.40 -15.69
CA ALA A 257 0.70 38.82 -14.65
C ALA A 257 0.41 37.69 -13.64
N LEU A 258 0.22 36.46 -14.12
CA LEU A 258 0.00 35.29 -13.26
C LEU A 258 1.27 34.87 -12.49
N GLN A 259 2.45 34.99 -13.09
CA GLN A 259 3.72 34.84 -12.40
C GLN A 259 3.88 35.84 -11.26
N THR A 260 3.52 37.11 -11.51
CA THR A 260 3.54 38.15 -10.48
C THR A 260 2.58 37.84 -9.34
N LEU A 261 1.38 37.34 -9.65
CA LEU A 261 0.41 36.93 -8.63
C LEU A 261 0.93 35.79 -7.75
N ALA A 262 1.51 34.74 -8.36
CA ALA A 262 2.08 33.62 -7.61
C ALA A 262 3.28 34.06 -6.75
N ALA A 263 4.16 34.89 -7.30
CA ALA A 263 5.32 35.44 -6.57
C ALA A 263 4.89 36.28 -5.37
N ASN A 264 3.93 37.20 -5.56
CA ASN A 264 3.35 38.01 -4.49
C ASN A 264 2.61 37.16 -3.45
N GLY A 265 2.03 36.04 -3.90
CA GLY A 265 1.36 35.04 -3.08
C GLY A 265 2.31 34.07 -2.37
N HIS A 266 3.64 34.21 -2.51
CA HIS A 266 4.63 33.23 -2.02
C HIS A 266 4.32 31.78 -2.45
N GLY A 267 3.74 31.62 -3.64
CA GLY A 267 3.44 30.31 -4.22
C GLY A 267 4.15 30.10 -5.55
N LEU A 268 3.74 29.07 -6.26
CA LEU A 268 4.38 28.63 -7.50
C LEU A 268 3.52 28.98 -8.70
N TYR A 269 4.16 29.43 -9.77
CA TYR A 269 3.53 29.52 -11.08
C TYR A 269 3.93 28.31 -11.91
N VAL A 270 2.94 27.59 -12.42
CA VAL A 270 3.13 26.44 -13.31
C VAL A 270 2.16 26.57 -14.49
N GLU A 271 2.66 26.35 -15.70
CA GLU A 271 1.80 26.24 -16.89
C GLU A 271 1.32 24.80 -17.04
N MET A 272 0.04 24.63 -17.32
CA MET A 272 -0.56 23.31 -17.49
C MET A 272 0.02 22.58 -18.69
N THR A 273 0.49 21.36 -18.45
CA THR A 273 1.00 20.46 -19.49
C THR A 273 -0.01 19.36 -19.79
N ALA A 274 0.02 18.84 -21.02
CA ALA A 274 -0.82 17.70 -21.40
C ALA A 274 -0.45 16.40 -20.64
N ASP A 275 0.78 16.32 -20.14
CA ASP A 275 1.25 15.27 -19.22
C ASP A 275 1.32 15.78 -17.77
N ASN A 276 1.72 14.92 -16.84
CA ASN A 276 1.76 15.23 -15.40
C ASN A 276 3.08 15.80 -14.88
N ARG A 277 3.92 16.39 -15.75
CA ARG A 277 5.17 17.06 -15.30
C ARG A 277 4.87 18.32 -14.49
N ASP A 278 3.85 19.06 -14.87
CA ASP A 278 3.33 20.22 -14.15
C ASP A 278 2.96 19.88 -12.69
N LEU A 279 2.17 18.82 -12.48
CA LEU A 279 1.78 18.36 -11.15
C LEU A 279 2.96 17.86 -10.34
N LYS A 280 3.90 17.13 -10.97
CA LYS A 280 5.12 16.68 -10.29
C LYS A 280 5.95 17.86 -9.79
N HIS A 281 6.12 18.90 -10.61
CA HIS A 281 6.85 20.10 -10.20
C HIS A 281 6.12 20.85 -9.08
N LEU A 282 4.78 20.95 -9.18
CA LEU A 282 3.96 21.56 -8.14
C LEU A 282 4.11 20.81 -6.80
N ASN A 283 3.95 19.49 -6.78
CA ASN A 283 4.00 18.68 -5.56
C ASN A 283 5.41 18.61 -4.97
N GLN A 284 6.46 18.40 -5.77
CA GLN A 284 7.84 18.28 -5.27
C GLN A 284 8.33 19.52 -4.52
N THR A 285 7.96 20.70 -5.01
CA THR A 285 8.35 21.96 -4.35
C THR A 285 7.48 22.23 -3.13
N LEU A 286 6.21 21.81 -3.17
CA LEU A 286 5.31 21.93 -2.03
C LEU A 286 5.68 20.98 -0.87
N ASP A 287 6.11 19.75 -1.15
CA ASP A 287 6.48 18.76 -0.12
C ASP A 287 7.81 19.11 0.56
N LYS A 288 8.75 19.77 -0.15
CA LYS A 288 10.04 20.19 0.41
C LYS A 288 9.90 21.27 1.49
N ASP A 289 9.07 22.29 1.26
CA ASP A 289 8.79 23.33 2.25
C ASP A 289 8.08 22.78 3.50
N GLN A 290 7.36 21.67 3.35
CA GLN A 290 6.66 20.99 4.43
C GLN A 290 7.59 20.13 5.28
N PHE A 291 8.50 19.38 4.67
CA PHE A 291 9.45 18.52 5.40
C PHE A 291 10.33 19.33 6.35
N SER A 292 10.82 20.50 5.91
CA SER A 292 11.63 21.38 6.76
C SER A 292 10.86 21.94 7.96
N ARG A 293 9.58 22.26 7.79
CA ARG A 293 8.73 22.83 8.87
C ARG A 293 8.14 21.76 9.79
N GLN A 294 7.96 20.54 9.29
CA GLN A 294 7.54 19.39 10.08
C GLN A 294 8.65 18.98 11.05
N GLN A 295 9.90 19.01 10.62
CA GLN A 295 11.06 18.70 11.46
C GLN A 295 11.21 19.72 12.63
N GLU A 296 10.94 21.01 12.39
CA GLU A 296 10.90 22.04 13.44
C GLU A 296 9.76 21.81 14.44
N ARG A 297 8.61 21.29 13.98
CA ARG A 297 7.42 21.05 14.81
C ARG A 297 7.49 19.73 15.59
N GLU A 298 8.10 18.70 15.01
CA GLU A 298 8.46 17.46 15.70
C GLU A 298 9.45 17.74 16.84
N ALA A 299 10.47 18.58 16.61
CA ALA A 299 11.38 19.04 17.66
C ALA A 299 10.66 19.82 18.78
N ALA A 300 9.58 20.53 18.47
CA ALA A 300 8.76 21.25 19.46
C ALA A 300 7.77 20.31 20.21
N LEU A 301 7.20 19.31 19.53
CA LEU A 301 6.23 18.36 20.09
C LEU A 301 6.87 17.27 20.95
N ASP A 302 8.16 16.94 20.70
CA ASP A 302 8.97 16.02 21.51
C ASP A 302 9.06 16.47 22.99
N SER A 303 8.74 17.75 23.27
CA SER A 303 8.69 18.30 24.62
C SER A 303 7.39 18.01 25.41
N GLN A 304 6.28 17.57 24.78
CA GLN A 304 4.96 17.51 25.44
C GLN A 304 4.21 16.16 25.37
N GLY A 305 4.64 15.20 24.54
CA GLY A 305 3.81 14.01 24.23
C GLY A 305 4.48 12.63 24.34
N ALA A 306 5.61 12.49 25.04
CA ALA A 306 6.33 11.22 25.08
C ALA A 306 5.67 10.19 26.01
N GLN A 307 5.21 9.06 25.45
CA GLN A 307 4.74 7.91 26.24
C GLN A 307 5.95 7.10 26.74
N TRP A 308 5.97 6.77 28.03
CA TRP A 308 7.01 5.93 28.63
C TRP A 308 6.86 4.48 28.17
N GLU A 309 7.97 3.86 27.80
CA GLU A 309 8.02 2.48 27.33
C GLU A 309 8.17 1.53 28.51
N GLU A 310 7.16 0.68 28.72
CA GLU A 310 7.13 -0.31 29.79
C GLU A 310 8.15 -1.44 29.56
N GLN A 311 9.09 -1.60 30.50
CA GLN A 311 10.13 -2.64 30.44
C GLN A 311 9.81 -3.86 31.31
N GLY A 312 8.68 -3.83 32.02
CA GLY A 312 8.16 -4.94 32.84
C GLY A 312 8.10 -6.30 32.10
N PRO A 313 7.70 -6.37 30.82
CA PRO A 313 7.66 -7.64 30.08
C PRO A 313 9.01 -8.38 30.00
N TRP A 314 10.14 -7.66 30.00
CA TRP A 314 11.46 -8.30 29.98
C TRP A 314 11.76 -9.06 31.28
N LEU A 315 11.24 -8.58 32.41
CA LEU A 315 11.36 -9.27 33.70
C LEU A 315 10.58 -10.60 33.72
N LEU A 316 9.48 -10.71 32.96
CA LEU A 316 8.72 -11.97 32.86
C LEU A 316 9.51 -13.08 32.17
N LEU A 317 10.42 -12.75 31.24
CA LEU A 317 11.30 -13.76 30.63
C LEU A 317 12.21 -14.43 31.67
N LEU A 318 12.61 -13.71 32.72
CA LEU A 318 13.39 -14.27 33.85
C LEU A 318 12.52 -15.12 34.79
N VAL A 319 11.21 -14.88 34.84
CA VAL A 319 10.26 -15.65 35.66
C VAL A 319 9.99 -17.03 35.06
N LEU A 320 9.94 -17.15 33.73
CA LEU A 320 9.66 -18.41 33.03
C LEU A 320 10.58 -19.59 33.45
N PRO A 321 11.92 -19.47 33.47
CA PRO A 321 12.80 -20.57 33.91
C PRO A 321 12.65 -20.88 35.41
N LEU A 322 12.33 -19.89 36.25
CA LEU A 322 12.09 -20.11 37.68
C LEU A 322 10.81 -20.94 37.91
N LEU A 323 9.73 -20.61 37.21
CA LEU A 323 8.50 -21.42 37.25
C LEU A 323 8.72 -22.83 36.70
N ALA A 324 9.53 -22.95 35.64
CA ALA A 324 9.91 -24.23 35.07
C ALA A 324 10.67 -25.14 36.06
N LEU A 325 11.57 -24.57 36.87
CA LEU A 325 12.28 -25.27 37.94
C LEU A 325 11.38 -25.62 39.13
N GLY A 326 10.34 -24.83 39.38
CA GLY A 326 9.33 -25.09 40.41
C GLY A 326 8.37 -26.22 40.07
N PHE A 327 8.15 -26.53 38.78
CA PHE A 327 7.34 -27.66 38.34
C PHE A 327 8.13 -28.97 38.52
N ARG A 328 7.88 -29.60 39.67
CA ARG A 328 8.45 -30.86 40.17
C ARG A 328 8.29 -32.00 39.16
N ARG A 329 9.21 -32.10 38.19
CA ARG A 329 9.65 -33.32 37.48
C ARG A 329 10.75 -33.11 36.42
N GLY A 330 11.46 -31.98 36.37
CA GLY A 330 12.67 -31.86 35.54
C GLY A 330 12.47 -31.99 34.02
N TRP A 331 11.22 -32.02 33.54
CA TRP A 331 10.90 -32.13 32.11
C TRP A 331 11.33 -30.89 31.32
N LEU A 332 11.25 -29.69 31.93
CA LEU A 332 11.70 -28.47 31.26
C LEU A 332 13.23 -28.37 31.16
N LEU A 333 13.96 -28.89 32.15
CA LEU A 333 15.43 -28.92 32.13
C LEU A 333 15.95 -29.90 31.07
N SER A 334 15.23 -31.00 30.85
CA SER A 334 15.47 -31.94 29.74
C SER A 334 15.07 -31.34 28.40
N VAL A 335 13.97 -30.57 28.31
CA VAL A 335 13.62 -29.82 27.09
C VAL A 335 14.71 -28.79 26.75
N THR A 336 15.24 -28.04 27.71
CA THR A 336 16.34 -27.08 27.45
C THR A 336 17.68 -27.77 27.11
N LEU A 337 17.99 -28.91 27.73
CA LEU A 337 19.19 -29.72 27.42
C LEU A 337 19.09 -30.47 26.09
N VAL A 338 17.88 -30.73 25.58
CA VAL A 338 17.64 -31.31 24.24
C VAL A 338 17.61 -30.23 23.16
N LEU A 339 17.04 -29.06 23.45
CA LEU A 339 16.93 -27.96 22.48
C LEU A 339 18.26 -27.23 22.23
N TRP A 340 19.12 -27.11 23.25
CA TRP A 340 20.44 -26.47 23.11
C TRP A 340 21.35 -27.19 22.08
N PRO A 341 21.58 -28.52 22.16
CA PRO A 341 22.35 -29.22 21.13
C PRO A 341 21.59 -29.36 19.79
N ALA A 342 20.25 -29.35 19.79
CA ALA A 342 19.48 -29.34 18.55
C ALA A 342 19.74 -28.07 17.72
N SER A 343 19.86 -26.90 18.36
CA SER A 343 20.22 -25.65 17.67
C SER A 343 21.62 -25.63 17.04
N LEU A 344 22.52 -26.53 17.45
CA LEU A 344 23.86 -26.70 16.88
C LEU A 344 23.90 -27.72 15.74
N LEU A 345 22.86 -28.56 15.59
CA LEU A 345 22.74 -29.54 14.50
C LEU A 345 21.93 -29.03 13.31
N PHE A 346 21.18 -27.93 13.47
CA PHE A 346 20.48 -27.24 12.37
C PHE A 346 21.31 -26.03 11.90
N SER A 347 22.44 -26.30 11.25
CA SER A 347 23.03 -25.32 10.34
C SER A 347 22.04 -25.06 9.21
N ALA A 348 21.49 -23.84 9.18
CA ALA A 348 20.50 -23.40 8.21
C ALA A 348 21.12 -23.34 6.80
N ASN A 349 20.76 -24.30 5.95
CA ASN A 349 20.76 -24.09 4.51
C ASN A 349 19.30 -24.04 4.05
N ASP A 350 19.00 -22.97 3.34
CA ASP A 350 17.69 -22.47 2.92
C ASP A 350 16.89 -21.76 4.02
N ALA A 351 17.01 -20.43 4.01
CA ALA A 351 16.05 -19.56 4.65
C ALA A 351 14.66 -19.85 4.04
N LEU A 352 13.83 -20.59 4.79
CA LEU A 352 12.41 -20.67 4.51
C LEU A 352 11.81 -19.30 4.79
N ALA A 353 11.77 -18.45 3.76
CA ALA A 353 11.03 -17.20 3.76
C ALA A 353 9.54 -17.54 3.81
N LEU A 354 9.02 -17.78 5.01
CA LEU A 354 7.59 -17.93 5.28
C LEU A 354 6.94 -16.55 5.14
N GLU A 355 6.39 -16.26 3.98
CA GLU A 355 5.52 -15.11 3.80
C GLU A 355 4.11 -15.45 4.29
N TRP A 356 3.38 -14.45 4.79
CA TRP A 356 1.99 -14.63 5.23
C TRP A 356 1.10 -15.24 4.13
N ALA A 357 1.44 -15.03 2.85
CA ALA A 357 0.72 -15.66 1.74
C ALA A 357 0.92 -17.18 1.66
N ASP A 358 2.07 -17.72 2.11
CA ASP A 358 2.40 -19.16 2.09
C ASP A 358 1.47 -19.99 2.98
N LEU A 359 0.98 -19.39 4.07
CA LEU A 359 0.14 -20.07 5.05
C LEU A 359 -1.31 -20.29 4.57
N TRP A 360 -1.76 -19.52 3.57
CA TRP A 360 -3.16 -19.52 3.15
C TRP A 360 -3.39 -19.95 1.70
N GLN A 361 -2.37 -19.89 0.84
CA GLN A 361 -2.52 -20.17 -0.58
C GLN A 361 -1.45 -21.14 -1.08
N ARG A 362 -1.88 -22.17 -1.80
CA ARG A 362 -0.97 -23.10 -2.46
C ARG A 362 -0.16 -22.36 -3.54
N PRO A 363 1.09 -22.77 -3.82
CA PRO A 363 1.93 -22.15 -4.85
C PRO A 363 1.23 -22.03 -6.22
N ASP A 364 0.50 -23.06 -6.66
CA ASP A 364 -0.26 -23.01 -7.92
C ASP A 364 -1.39 -21.98 -7.93
N GLN A 365 -2.04 -21.72 -6.79
CA GLN A 365 -3.08 -20.68 -6.69
C GLN A 365 -2.49 -19.28 -6.80
N ARG A 366 -1.26 -19.09 -6.28
CA ARG A 366 -0.53 -17.83 -6.40
C ARG A 366 0.02 -17.64 -7.81
N GLY A 367 0.56 -18.70 -8.41
CA GLY A 367 0.95 -18.72 -9.83
C GLY A 367 -0.22 -18.36 -10.74
N ALA A 368 -1.42 -18.90 -10.46
CA ALA A 368 -2.62 -18.57 -11.23
C ALA A 368 -3.03 -17.09 -11.11
N LYS A 369 -2.96 -16.51 -9.91
CA LYS A 369 -3.20 -15.07 -9.70
C LYS A 369 -2.15 -14.20 -10.40
N ALA A 370 -0.87 -14.55 -10.28
CA ALA A 370 0.21 -13.85 -10.97
C ALA A 370 0.01 -13.87 -12.50
N LEU A 371 -0.46 -15.01 -13.04
CA LEU A 371 -0.77 -15.14 -14.47
C LEU A 371 -2.01 -14.34 -14.92
N GLN A 372 -2.96 -14.03 -14.01
CA GLN A 372 -4.05 -13.07 -14.27
C GLN A 372 -3.58 -11.62 -14.23
N ALA A 373 -2.61 -11.32 -13.37
CA ALA A 373 -2.02 -9.99 -13.22
C ALA A 373 -0.94 -9.68 -14.28
N GLU A 374 -0.83 -10.50 -15.33
CA GLU A 374 0.18 -10.38 -16.40
C GLU A 374 1.63 -10.48 -15.91
N GLN A 375 1.86 -11.11 -14.75
CA GLN A 375 3.18 -11.36 -14.15
C GLN A 375 3.67 -12.77 -14.51
N GLU A 376 4.04 -12.96 -15.77
CA GLU A 376 4.21 -14.30 -16.37
C GLU A 376 5.49 -15.01 -15.89
N GLU A 377 6.59 -14.28 -15.73
CA GLU A 377 7.84 -14.82 -15.19
C GLU A 377 7.68 -15.26 -13.72
N GLN A 378 7.01 -14.42 -12.91
CA GLN A 378 6.72 -14.74 -11.52
C GLN A 378 5.79 -15.95 -11.42
N ALA A 379 4.75 -16.01 -12.25
CA ALA A 379 3.86 -17.16 -12.31
C ALA A 379 4.60 -18.47 -12.62
N ALA A 380 5.56 -18.45 -13.56
CA ALA A 380 6.36 -19.62 -13.93
C ALA A 380 7.21 -20.17 -12.77
N SER A 381 7.67 -19.30 -11.87
CA SER A 381 8.42 -19.70 -10.66
C SER A 381 7.53 -20.27 -9.55
N LEU A 382 6.25 -19.87 -9.51
CA LEU A 382 5.31 -20.24 -8.45
C LEU A 382 4.58 -21.56 -8.71
N PHE A 383 4.38 -21.93 -9.99
CA PHE A 383 3.69 -23.17 -10.34
C PHE A 383 4.53 -24.41 -10.01
N LYS A 384 3.95 -25.34 -9.27
CA LYS A 384 4.44 -26.71 -9.09
C LYS A 384 3.96 -27.63 -10.20
N SER A 385 2.78 -27.39 -10.76
CA SER A 385 2.26 -28.17 -11.89
C SER A 385 3.08 -27.90 -13.16
N PRO A 386 3.70 -28.93 -13.80
CA PRO A 386 4.51 -28.73 -15.00
C PRO A 386 3.71 -28.18 -16.19
N GLN A 387 2.42 -28.52 -16.31
CA GLN A 387 1.55 -27.99 -17.36
C GLN A 387 1.34 -26.48 -17.19
N TRP A 388 1.05 -26.01 -15.97
CA TRP A 388 0.83 -24.59 -15.69
C TRP A 388 2.13 -23.78 -15.73
N GLN A 389 3.23 -24.37 -15.26
CA GLN A 389 4.56 -23.81 -15.43
C GLN A 389 4.91 -23.64 -16.92
N GLY A 390 4.59 -24.62 -17.76
CA GLY A 390 4.79 -24.53 -19.20
C GLY A 390 3.94 -23.43 -19.85
N VAL A 391 2.68 -23.29 -19.44
CA VAL A 391 1.79 -22.21 -19.92
C VAL A 391 2.32 -20.83 -19.54
N ALA A 392 2.81 -20.65 -18.31
CA ALA A 392 3.40 -19.40 -17.86
C ALA A 392 4.67 -19.05 -18.64
N ASN A 393 5.59 -20.01 -18.79
CA ASN A 393 6.82 -19.82 -19.60
C ASN A 393 6.52 -19.53 -21.07
N TYR A 394 5.50 -20.18 -21.65
CA TYR A 394 5.10 -19.94 -23.04
C TYR A 394 4.60 -18.51 -23.24
N ARG A 395 3.85 -17.98 -22.28
CA ARG A 395 3.36 -16.60 -22.34
C ARG A 395 4.48 -15.58 -22.13
N ALA A 396 5.38 -15.86 -21.19
CA ALA A 396 6.61 -15.10 -20.96
C ALA A 396 7.63 -15.19 -22.11
N GLU A 397 7.25 -15.75 -23.26
CA GLU A 397 8.08 -15.97 -24.45
C GLU A 397 9.33 -16.84 -24.22
N ASN A 398 9.43 -17.51 -23.06
CA ASN A 398 10.46 -18.49 -22.75
C ASN A 398 10.06 -19.87 -23.29
N TYR A 399 10.10 -20.00 -24.61
CA TYR A 399 9.62 -21.20 -25.30
C TYR A 399 10.45 -22.45 -25.00
N GLU A 400 11.73 -22.31 -24.64
CA GLU A 400 12.60 -23.43 -24.26
C GLU A 400 12.19 -24.01 -22.90
N ALA A 401 12.01 -23.17 -21.88
CA ALA A 401 11.51 -23.62 -20.58
C ALA A 401 10.08 -24.17 -20.67
N ALA A 402 9.25 -23.59 -21.55
CA ALA A 402 7.91 -24.08 -21.82
C ALA A 402 7.92 -25.50 -22.40
N GLU A 403 8.76 -25.75 -23.40
CA GLU A 403 8.96 -27.08 -23.99
C GLU A 403 9.36 -28.11 -22.93
N GLN A 404 10.36 -27.79 -22.11
CA GLN A 404 10.85 -28.68 -21.06
C GLN A 404 9.77 -28.97 -20.01
N ALA A 405 8.95 -27.98 -19.65
CA ALA A 405 7.87 -28.15 -18.68
C ALA A 405 6.73 -29.02 -19.25
N PHE A 406 6.34 -28.81 -20.51
CA PHE A 406 5.33 -29.64 -21.16
C PHE A 406 5.80 -31.08 -21.41
N ALA A 407 7.09 -31.30 -21.67
CA ALA A 407 7.66 -32.63 -21.86
C ALA A 407 7.58 -33.54 -20.60
N LYS A 408 7.35 -32.96 -19.41
CA LYS A 408 7.22 -33.71 -18.15
C LYS A 408 5.87 -34.41 -17.98
N VAL A 409 4.88 -34.12 -18.82
CA VAL A 409 3.51 -34.63 -18.65
C VAL A 409 2.99 -35.22 -19.95
N ASP A 410 2.55 -36.48 -19.90
CA ASP A 410 2.18 -37.26 -21.08
C ASP A 410 0.67 -37.18 -21.40
N THR A 411 0.19 -35.98 -21.73
CA THR A 411 -1.24 -35.69 -22.02
C THR A 411 -1.42 -35.03 -23.39
N ALA A 412 -2.62 -35.14 -23.98
CA ALA A 412 -2.90 -34.54 -25.29
C ALA A 412 -2.60 -33.03 -25.30
N ASP A 413 -3.05 -32.28 -24.28
CA ASP A 413 -2.79 -30.85 -24.15
C ASP A 413 -1.31 -30.50 -23.96
N ALA A 414 -0.57 -31.30 -23.19
CA ALA A 414 0.86 -31.09 -22.99
C ALA A 414 1.65 -31.28 -24.30
N HIS A 415 1.33 -32.32 -25.08
CA HIS A 415 1.94 -32.55 -26.39
C HIS A 415 1.56 -31.45 -27.39
N TYR A 416 0.30 -31.01 -27.41
CA TYR A 416 -0.15 -29.87 -28.22
C TYR A 416 0.62 -28.58 -27.88
N ASN A 417 0.73 -28.27 -26.58
CA ASN A 417 1.43 -27.07 -26.12
C ASN A 417 2.95 -27.16 -26.32
N ARG A 418 3.54 -28.35 -26.19
CA ARG A 418 4.93 -28.60 -26.55
C ARG A 418 5.14 -28.35 -28.04
N GLY A 419 4.23 -28.83 -28.90
CA GLY A 419 4.25 -28.53 -30.34
C GLY A 419 4.19 -27.03 -30.64
N ASN A 420 3.35 -26.28 -29.91
CA ASN A 420 3.29 -24.82 -30.02
C ASN A 420 4.62 -24.16 -29.63
N ALA A 421 5.26 -24.61 -28.54
CA ALA A 421 6.54 -24.09 -28.08
C ALA A 421 7.67 -24.37 -29.09
N LEU A 422 7.76 -25.61 -29.57
CA LEU A 422 8.73 -26.04 -30.58
C LEU A 422 8.57 -25.28 -31.90
N ALA A 423 7.33 -25.03 -32.33
CA ALA A 423 7.04 -24.25 -33.52
C ALA A 423 7.53 -22.79 -33.39
N LYS A 424 7.38 -22.17 -32.21
CA LYS A 424 7.90 -20.81 -31.93
C LYS A 424 9.43 -20.75 -31.87
N GLN A 425 10.08 -21.85 -31.48
CA GLN A 425 11.53 -21.99 -31.54
C GLN A 425 12.06 -22.28 -32.96
N GLY A 426 11.18 -22.50 -33.96
CA GLY A 426 11.58 -22.88 -35.32
C GLY A 426 11.93 -24.36 -35.50
N LYS A 427 11.75 -25.19 -34.47
CA LYS A 427 11.98 -26.65 -34.48
C LYS A 427 10.77 -27.35 -35.11
N LEU A 428 10.51 -27.12 -36.39
CA LEU A 428 9.26 -27.49 -37.06
C LEU A 428 9.05 -29.01 -37.16
N GLU A 429 10.09 -29.79 -37.42
CA GLU A 429 10.00 -31.26 -37.44
C GLU A 429 9.57 -31.82 -36.09
N GLN A 430 10.14 -31.31 -35.00
CA GLN A 430 9.81 -31.74 -33.64
C GLN A 430 8.40 -31.29 -33.24
N ALA A 431 7.97 -30.12 -33.71
CA ALA A 431 6.60 -29.64 -33.49
C ALA A 431 5.56 -30.56 -34.18
N ILE A 432 5.85 -31.06 -35.39
CA ILE A 432 5.00 -32.02 -36.10
C ILE A 432 4.82 -33.30 -35.27
N GLU A 433 5.91 -33.86 -34.76
CA GLU A 433 5.90 -35.05 -33.92
C GLU A 433 5.05 -34.83 -32.66
N ALA A 434 5.24 -33.70 -31.98
CA ALA A 434 4.46 -33.37 -30.78
C ALA A 434 2.95 -33.23 -31.07
N TYR A 435 2.54 -32.63 -32.18
CA TYR A 435 1.12 -32.59 -32.55
C TYR A 435 0.56 -33.96 -32.93
N GLN A 436 1.38 -34.84 -33.54
CA GLN A 436 0.96 -36.21 -33.82
C GLN A 436 0.72 -36.99 -32.52
N MET A 437 1.62 -36.88 -31.54
CA MET A 437 1.44 -37.45 -30.20
C MET A 437 0.19 -36.91 -29.49
N ALA A 438 -0.13 -35.62 -29.67
CA ALA A 438 -1.37 -35.05 -29.14
C ALA A 438 -2.62 -35.70 -29.78
N LEU A 439 -2.59 -35.93 -31.09
CA LEU A 439 -3.69 -36.55 -31.85
C LEU A 439 -3.83 -38.06 -31.62
N GLU A 440 -2.74 -38.75 -31.28
CA GLU A 440 -2.78 -40.15 -30.83
C GLU A 440 -3.55 -40.28 -29.50
N LYS A 441 -3.36 -39.32 -28.59
CA LYS A 441 -4.06 -39.28 -27.30
C LYS A 441 -5.49 -38.76 -27.41
N GLN A 442 -5.74 -37.82 -28.32
CA GLN A 442 -7.06 -37.25 -28.57
C GLN A 442 -7.31 -37.10 -30.08
N VAL A 443 -7.94 -38.11 -30.67
CA VAL A 443 -8.21 -38.17 -32.12
C VAL A 443 -9.07 -37.01 -32.61
N ASP A 444 -9.96 -36.48 -31.77
CA ASP A 444 -10.80 -35.31 -32.05
C ASP A 444 -10.24 -34.02 -31.41
N PHE A 445 -8.97 -33.73 -31.66
CA PHE A 445 -8.32 -32.48 -31.22
C PHE A 445 -8.15 -31.53 -32.41
N SER A 446 -9.20 -30.79 -32.76
CA SER A 446 -9.23 -29.89 -33.92
C SER A 446 -8.07 -28.90 -33.95
N GLN A 447 -7.76 -28.26 -32.82
CA GLN A 447 -6.66 -27.29 -32.69
C GLN A 447 -5.29 -27.90 -33.02
N ALA A 448 -5.04 -29.15 -32.64
CA ALA A 448 -3.80 -29.84 -32.96
C ALA A 448 -3.71 -30.21 -34.45
N LYS A 449 -4.84 -30.56 -35.10
CA LYS A 449 -4.90 -30.80 -36.55
C LYS A 449 -4.57 -29.54 -37.34
N ASP A 450 -5.20 -28.42 -36.98
CA ASP A 450 -5.00 -27.13 -37.67
C ASP A 450 -3.55 -26.64 -37.55
N ASN A 451 -2.97 -26.74 -36.34
CA ASN A 451 -1.58 -26.33 -36.11
C ASN A 451 -0.58 -27.27 -36.79
N LEU A 452 -0.84 -28.58 -36.82
CA LEU A 452 -0.04 -29.56 -37.56
C LEU A 452 0.01 -29.25 -39.05
N GLU A 453 -1.13 -28.90 -39.66
CA GLU A 453 -1.18 -28.54 -41.07
C GLU A 453 -0.36 -27.27 -41.37
N GLN A 454 -0.53 -26.23 -40.54
CA GLN A 454 0.23 -24.98 -40.68
C GLN A 454 1.74 -25.20 -40.57
N VAL A 455 2.19 -25.99 -39.60
CA VAL A 455 3.62 -26.29 -39.42
C VAL A 455 4.18 -27.14 -40.57
N LYS A 456 3.40 -28.07 -41.13
CA LYS A 456 3.80 -28.83 -42.33
C LYS A 456 3.98 -27.92 -43.55
N GLN A 457 3.06 -26.97 -43.76
CA GLN A 457 3.16 -26.00 -44.85
C GLN A 457 4.39 -25.10 -44.68
N ALA A 458 4.63 -24.61 -43.46
CA ALA A 458 5.81 -23.84 -43.12
C ALA A 458 7.13 -24.59 -43.39
N LEU A 459 7.19 -25.87 -43.00
CA LEU A 459 8.38 -26.68 -43.22
C LEU A 459 8.65 -26.89 -44.72
N GLN A 460 7.61 -27.08 -45.53
CA GLN A 460 7.75 -27.16 -46.99
C GLN A 460 8.25 -25.85 -47.59
N GLN A 461 7.79 -24.70 -47.09
CA GLN A 461 8.27 -23.39 -47.54
C GLN A 461 9.73 -23.15 -47.15
N GLN A 462 10.15 -23.51 -45.94
CA GLN A 462 11.53 -23.43 -45.48
C GLN A 462 12.47 -24.27 -46.35
N LYS A 463 12.06 -25.49 -46.72
CA LYS A 463 12.82 -26.37 -47.62
C LYS A 463 12.95 -25.84 -49.05
N LYS A 464 11.97 -25.07 -49.53
CA LYS A 464 11.98 -24.48 -50.89
C LYS A 464 12.76 -23.17 -51.00
N SER A 465 12.84 -22.39 -49.92
CA SER A 465 13.38 -21.02 -49.94
C SER A 465 14.78 -20.88 -49.34
N GLY A 466 15.31 -21.91 -48.66
CA GLY A 466 16.66 -21.88 -48.06
C GLY A 466 16.84 -20.86 -46.93
N GLN A 467 15.82 -20.05 -46.63
CA GLN A 467 15.79 -19.07 -45.54
C GLN A 467 14.46 -19.15 -44.79
N PHE A 468 14.53 -19.25 -43.47
CA PHE A 468 13.36 -19.15 -42.60
C PHE A 468 12.94 -17.68 -42.47
N THR A 469 11.83 -17.29 -43.12
CA THR A 469 11.18 -15.99 -42.89
C THR A 469 9.96 -16.20 -42.01
N VAL A 470 9.99 -15.61 -40.79
CA VAL A 470 8.82 -15.52 -39.91
C VAL A 470 7.81 -14.54 -40.53
N GLN A 471 7.13 -14.94 -41.59
CA GLN A 471 6.11 -14.11 -42.22
C GLN A 471 4.90 -13.91 -41.30
N ALA A 472 4.22 -12.78 -41.46
CA ALA A 472 3.13 -12.27 -40.63
C ALA A 472 1.92 -13.22 -40.38
N GLY A 473 1.90 -14.45 -40.93
CA GLY A 473 0.94 -15.51 -40.63
C GLY A 473 1.15 -16.24 -39.29
N TRP A 474 2.38 -16.26 -38.75
CA TRP A 474 2.71 -16.95 -37.47
C TRP A 474 2.09 -16.33 -36.21
N ARG A 475 1.46 -15.16 -36.36
CA ARG A 475 0.75 -14.44 -35.28
C ARG A 475 -0.60 -15.10 -34.93
N LYS A 476 -1.09 -16.01 -35.77
CA LYS A 476 -2.35 -16.75 -35.57
C LYS A 476 -2.20 -18.13 -34.88
N LEU A 477 -1.00 -18.71 -34.82
CA LEU A 477 -0.74 -19.81 -33.89
C LEU A 477 -0.93 -19.25 -32.49
N THR A 478 -1.97 -19.75 -31.82
CA THR A 478 -2.69 -19.06 -30.76
C THR A 478 -1.76 -18.43 -29.73
N ARG A 479 -1.96 -17.12 -29.46
CA ARG A 479 -1.32 -16.41 -28.34
C ARG A 479 -1.58 -17.09 -26.98
N LYS A 480 -2.54 -18.01 -26.91
CA LYS A 480 -2.91 -18.75 -25.73
C LYS A 480 -2.64 -20.24 -25.99
N PRO A 481 -1.73 -20.88 -25.24
CA PRO A 481 -1.62 -22.34 -25.23
C PRO A 481 -2.95 -22.95 -24.77
N GLY A 482 -3.21 -24.19 -25.17
CA GLY A 482 -4.37 -24.94 -24.69
C GLY A 482 -4.28 -25.09 -23.18
N PHE A 483 -5.32 -24.71 -22.46
CA PHE A 483 -5.38 -24.99 -21.02
C PHE A 483 -5.61 -26.50 -20.83
N PRO A 484 -5.03 -27.12 -19.80
CA PRO A 484 -5.25 -28.53 -19.55
C PRO A 484 -6.74 -28.86 -19.41
N ALA A 485 -7.19 -29.90 -20.11
CA ALA A 485 -8.58 -30.32 -20.15
C ALA A 485 -9.13 -30.59 -18.74
N GLY A 486 -10.31 -30.04 -18.44
CA GLY A 486 -10.96 -30.09 -17.13
C GLY A 486 -10.75 -28.85 -16.25
N ALA A 487 -9.84 -27.94 -16.61
CA ALA A 487 -9.63 -26.69 -15.89
C ALA A 487 -10.56 -25.57 -16.40
N GLY A 488 -11.87 -25.69 -16.15
CA GLY A 488 -12.75 -24.53 -16.15
C GLY A 488 -12.20 -23.50 -15.15
N TRP A 489 -11.97 -22.27 -15.60
CA TRP A 489 -11.59 -21.14 -14.74
C TRP A 489 -12.73 -20.82 -13.76
N THR A 490 -12.81 -21.61 -12.70
CA THR A 490 -13.54 -21.26 -11.48
C THR A 490 -12.62 -21.62 -10.33
N ALA A 491 -12.65 -20.81 -9.27
CA ALA A 491 -11.81 -20.95 -8.08
C ALA A 491 -11.86 -22.36 -7.41
N ARG A 492 -12.75 -23.25 -7.85
CA ARG A 492 -12.86 -24.66 -7.45
C ARG A 492 -11.88 -25.61 -8.15
N SER A 493 -11.47 -25.40 -9.40
CA SER A 493 -10.67 -26.40 -10.13
C SER A 493 -9.24 -26.52 -9.61
N ALA A 494 -8.69 -25.45 -9.03
CA ALA A 494 -7.42 -25.54 -8.31
C ALA A 494 -7.52 -26.47 -7.07
N ALA A 495 -8.70 -26.66 -6.49
CA ALA A 495 -8.90 -27.34 -5.20
C ALA A 495 -8.90 -28.88 -5.24
N THR A 496 -8.99 -29.52 -6.41
CA THR A 496 -9.29 -30.97 -6.49
C THR A 496 -8.33 -31.82 -7.33
N GLY A 497 -7.19 -31.29 -7.78
CA GLY A 497 -6.14 -32.12 -8.40
C GLY A 497 -5.24 -32.73 -7.32
N GLY A 498 -5.49 -33.98 -6.95
CA GLY A 498 -4.59 -34.83 -6.16
C GLY A 498 -3.45 -35.40 -6.98
#